data_AF-A0A3B8Z9N7-F1
#
_entry.id   AF-A0A3B8Z9N7-F1
#
_cell.length_a   1.000
_cell.length_b   1.000
_cell.length_c   1.000
_cell.angle_alpha   90.00
_cell.angle_beta   90.00
_cell.angle_gamma   90.00
#
_symmetry.space_group_name_H-M   'P 1'
#
loop_
_entity.id
_entity.type
_entity.pdbx_description
1 polymer ?
#
loop_
_entity_poly.entity_id
_entity_poly.type
_entity_poly.pdbx_seq_one_letter_code
_entity_poly.pdbx_strand_id
1 'polypeptide(L)'
;MSLVGMAALIGIAVLFSNNRSQIKLRTVIGAFVIQAGLGAFVLYVPIGKDILAGASNAVSQVIGYGQDGIRFMFGGLVSDKMFEQFGGDGFVFAFRVLPVIIFFSSLISVLYYLGIMQWVIRLMGGALQLILGTSRTESLSATANIFVGQTEAPLV
;
A
#
# COMPACT_ATOMS: atom_id res chain seq x y z
N MET A 1 -23.60 -10.78 -5.93
CA MET A 1 -22.74 -10.89 -7.14
C MET A 1 -21.24 -10.98 -6.83
N SER A 2 -20.76 -10.60 -5.63
CA SER A 2 -19.33 -10.61 -5.32
C SER A 2 -18.65 -11.98 -5.43
N LEU A 3 -19.30 -13.06 -4.99
CA LEU A 3 -18.77 -14.43 -5.11
C LEU A 3 -18.64 -14.88 -6.57
N VAL A 4 -19.59 -14.49 -7.43
CA VAL A 4 -19.54 -14.78 -8.88
C VAL A 4 -18.35 -14.03 -9.50
N GLY A 5 -18.12 -12.77 -9.11
CA GLY A 5 -16.94 -12.01 -9.53
C GLY A 5 -15.62 -12.66 -9.10
N MET A 6 -15.51 -13.10 -7.85
CA MET A 6 -14.32 -13.81 -7.36
C MET A 6 -14.07 -15.12 -8.13
N ALA A 7 -15.12 -15.91 -8.34
CA ALA A 7 -15.02 -17.15 -9.11
C ALA A 7 -14.62 -16.89 -10.57
N ALA A 8 -15.13 -15.82 -11.19
CA ALA A 8 -14.77 -15.44 -12.55
C ALA A 8 -13.29 -15.03 -12.66
N LEU A 9 -12.77 -14.23 -11.72
CA LEU A 9 -11.36 -13.83 -11.70
C LEU A 9 -10.42 -15.03 -11.50
N ILE A 10 -10.77 -15.95 -10.59
CA ILE A 10 -10.02 -17.19 -10.40
C ILE A 10 -10.10 -18.06 -11.66
N GLY A 11 -11.27 -18.15 -12.29
CA GLY A 11 -11.47 -18.87 -13.55
C GLY A 11 -10.57 -18.35 -14.66
N ILE A 12 -10.49 -17.03 -14.83
CA ILE A 12 -9.59 -16.38 -15.81
C ILE A 12 -8.13 -16.73 -15.50
N ALA A 13 -7.70 -16.62 -14.24
CA ALA A 13 -6.33 -16.97 -13.84
C ALA A 13 -5.98 -18.45 -14.14
N VAL A 14 -6.92 -19.38 -13.93
CA VAL A 14 -6.75 -20.80 -14.26
C VAL A 14 -6.72 -21.03 -15.78
N LEU A 15 -7.54 -20.32 -16.55
CA LEU A 15 -7.57 -20.42 -18.01
C LEU A 15 -6.23 -20.02 -18.64
N PHE A 16 -5.65 -18.92 -18.17
CA PHE A 16 -4.35 -18.40 -18.61
C PHE A 16 -3.14 -19.00 -17.87
N SER A 17 -3.34 -20.01 -17.03
CA SER A 17 -2.24 -20.69 -16.34
C SER A 17 -1.39 -21.49 -17.33
N ASN A 18 -0.08 -21.27 -17.32
CA ASN A 18 0.89 -22.00 -18.15
C ASN A 18 0.87 -23.51 -17.87
N ASN A 19 0.65 -23.92 -16.60
CA ASN A 19 0.53 -25.32 -16.25
C ASN A 19 -0.49 -25.54 -15.12
N ARG A 20 -1.72 -25.88 -15.49
CA ARG A 20 -2.85 -26.06 -14.57
C ARG A 20 -2.64 -27.21 -13.58
N SER A 21 -1.87 -28.23 -13.93
CA SER A 21 -1.64 -29.38 -13.04
C SER A 21 -0.59 -29.11 -11.96
N GLN A 22 0.23 -28.06 -12.12
CA GLN A 22 1.24 -27.65 -11.14
C GLN A 22 0.78 -26.54 -10.19
N ILE A 23 -0.52 -26.24 -10.16
CA ILE A 23 -1.07 -25.25 -9.23
C ILE A 23 -0.98 -25.79 -7.79
N LYS A 24 -0.13 -25.16 -6.98
CA LYS A 24 0.00 -25.46 -5.55
C LYS A 24 -1.21 -24.92 -4.79
N LEU A 25 -2.19 -25.78 -4.52
CA LEU A 25 -3.43 -25.42 -3.83
C LEU A 25 -3.18 -24.76 -2.46
N ARG A 26 -2.19 -25.22 -1.69
CA ARG A 26 -1.80 -24.60 -0.42
C ARG A 26 -1.48 -23.11 -0.60
N THR A 27 -0.72 -22.77 -1.62
CA THR A 27 -0.29 -21.39 -1.89
C THR A 27 -1.46 -20.54 -2.38
N VAL A 28 -2.23 -21.03 -3.36
CA VAL A 28 -3.32 -20.24 -3.97
C VAL A 28 -4.49 -20.05 -3.01
N ILE A 29 -4.94 -21.12 -2.35
CA ILE A 29 -6.04 -21.03 -1.37
C ILE A 29 -5.56 -20.25 -0.15
N GLY A 30 -4.33 -20.48 0.33
CA GLY A 30 -3.76 -19.72 1.43
C GLY A 30 -3.72 -18.22 1.14
N ALA A 31 -3.26 -17.83 -0.06
CA ALA A 31 -3.20 -16.43 -0.46
C ALA A 31 -4.60 -15.79 -0.52
N PHE A 32 -5.56 -16.52 -1.09
CA PHE A 32 -6.96 -16.06 -1.16
C PHE A 32 -7.57 -15.89 0.24
N VAL A 33 -7.34 -16.85 1.14
CA VAL A 33 -7.84 -16.79 2.52
C VAL A 33 -7.20 -15.65 3.30
N ILE A 34 -5.90 -15.41 3.15
CA ILE A 34 -5.23 -14.25 3.77
C ILE A 34 -5.84 -12.95 3.23
N GLN A 35 -6.02 -12.82 1.91
CA GLN A 35 -6.56 -11.61 1.29
C GLN A 35 -8.01 -11.35 1.73
N ALA A 36 -8.88 -12.36 1.66
CA ALA A 36 -10.27 -12.25 2.09
C ALA A 36 -10.39 -12.05 3.61
N GLY A 37 -9.54 -12.73 4.39
CA GLY A 37 -9.49 -12.63 5.84
C GLY A 37 -9.03 -11.25 6.31
N LEU A 38 -7.97 -10.69 5.70
CA LEU A 38 -7.51 -9.33 5.98
C LEU A 38 -8.59 -8.31 5.61
N GLY A 39 -9.22 -8.46 4.45
CA GLY A 39 -10.33 -7.60 4.02
C GLY A 39 -11.52 -7.66 4.99
N ALA A 40 -11.94 -8.85 5.41
CA ALA A 40 -12.99 -9.01 6.42
C ALA A 40 -12.59 -8.41 7.76
N PHE A 41 -11.34 -8.61 8.20
CA PHE A 41 -10.85 -8.06 9.45
C PHE A 41 -10.92 -6.53 9.44
N VAL A 42 -10.32 -5.87 8.46
CA VAL A 42 -10.21 -4.39 8.47
C VAL A 42 -11.47 -3.67 8.00
N LEU A 43 -12.35 -4.31 7.22
CA LEU A 43 -13.56 -3.67 6.65
C LEU A 43 -14.87 -4.11 7.30
N TYR A 44 -14.91 -5.23 8.04
CA TYR A 44 -16.15 -5.73 8.65
C TYR A 44 -16.08 -5.76 10.17
N VAL A 45 -15.01 -6.32 10.74
CA VAL A 45 -14.86 -6.47 12.20
C VAL A 45 -14.61 -5.11 12.86
N PRO A 46 -15.35 -4.73 13.92
CA PRO A 46 -15.21 -3.42 14.57
C PRO A 46 -13.78 -3.09 14.99
N ILE A 47 -13.10 -4.03 15.69
CA ILE A 47 -11.73 -3.80 16.15
C ILE A 47 -10.75 -3.62 14.98
N GLY A 48 -10.97 -4.30 13.85
CA GLY A 48 -10.13 -4.15 12.67
C GLY A 48 -10.37 -2.83 11.94
N LYS A 49 -11.62 -2.32 11.95
CA LYS A 49 -11.94 -0.97 11.47
C LYS A 49 -11.25 0.09 12.32
N ASP A 50 -11.26 -0.05 13.64
CA ASP A 50 -10.60 0.89 14.55
C ASP A 50 -9.08 0.90 14.34
N ILE A 51 -8.47 -0.29 14.16
CA ILE A 51 -7.04 -0.41 13.83
C ILE A 51 -6.74 0.27 12.48
N LEU A 52 -7.54 0.00 11.45
CA LEU A 52 -7.37 0.62 10.13
C LEU A 52 -7.53 2.15 10.21
N ALA A 53 -8.55 2.64 10.91
CA ALA A 53 -8.78 4.06 11.11
C ALA A 53 -7.61 4.71 11.86
N GLY A 54 -7.07 4.05 12.89
CA GLY A 54 -5.87 4.49 13.59
C GLY A 54 -4.66 4.62 12.67
N ALA A 55 -4.41 3.61 11.83
CA ALA A 55 -3.34 3.64 10.83
C ALA A 55 -3.55 4.76 9.79
N SER A 56 -4.78 4.91 9.26
CA SER A 56 -5.13 5.98 8.33
C SER A 56 -4.95 7.37 8.93
N ASN A 57 -5.31 7.55 10.20
CA ASN A 57 -5.12 8.81 10.91
C ASN A 57 -3.62 9.11 11.12
N ALA A 58 -2.81 8.10 11.46
CA ALA A 58 -1.36 8.28 11.57
C ALA A 58 -0.74 8.70 10.23
N VAL A 59 -1.10 8.04 9.12
CA VAL A 59 -0.65 8.43 7.77
C VAL A 59 -1.13 9.84 7.42
N SER A 60 -2.37 10.20 7.78
CA SER A 60 -2.91 11.54 7.55
C SER A 60 -2.15 12.63 8.32
N GLN A 61 -1.72 12.33 9.56
CA GLN A 61 -0.87 13.24 10.33
C GLN A 61 0.50 13.42 9.68
N VAL A 62 1.11 12.34 9.17
CA VAL A 62 2.37 12.40 8.43
C VAL A 62 2.24 13.25 7.16
N ILE A 63 1.15 13.09 6.41
CA ILE A 63 0.84 13.97 5.27
C ILE A 63 0.72 15.43 5.74
N GLY A 64 0.08 15.67 6.88
CA GLY A 64 -0.04 17.00 7.50
C GLY A 64 1.31 17.66 7.75
N TYR A 65 2.30 16.93 8.29
CA TYR A 65 3.66 17.46 8.45
C TYR A 65 4.32 17.81 7.10
N GLY A 66 4.09 16.99 6.07
CA GLY A 66 4.54 17.29 4.71
C GLY A 66 3.92 18.57 4.14
N GLN A 67 2.65 18.85 4.44
CA GLN A 67 1.96 20.06 3.98
C GLN A 67 2.60 21.34 4.52
N ASP A 68 3.18 21.32 5.72
CA ASP A 68 3.88 22.50 6.26
C ASP A 68 5.14 22.83 5.43
N GLY A 69 5.86 21.82 4.96
CA GLY A 69 6.97 22.01 4.00
C GLY A 69 6.49 22.57 2.65
N ILE A 70 5.34 22.11 2.16
CA ILE A 70 4.73 22.62 0.92
C ILE A 70 4.30 24.08 1.08
N ARG A 71 3.69 24.44 2.22
CA ARG A 71 3.32 25.83 2.54
C ARG A 71 4.54 26.73 2.62
N PHE A 72 5.65 26.24 3.19
CA PHE A 72 6.91 26.98 3.21
C PHE A 72 7.44 27.24 1.79
N MET A 73 7.40 26.24 0.90
CA MET A 73 7.92 26.36 -0.46
C MET A 73 7.04 27.21 -1.40
N PHE A 74 5.72 27.02 -1.36
CA PHE A 74 4.78 27.59 -2.34
C PHE A 74 3.87 28.69 -1.78
N GLY A 75 3.91 28.93 -0.47
CA GLY A 75 3.22 30.03 0.19
C GLY A 75 1.73 30.12 -0.14
N GLY A 76 1.31 31.27 -0.67
CA GLY A 76 -0.09 31.56 -1.01
C GLY A 76 -0.69 30.66 -2.09
N LEU A 77 0.13 30.02 -2.94
CA LEU A 77 -0.33 29.17 -4.05
C LEU A 77 -0.97 27.85 -3.60
N VAL A 78 -0.79 27.48 -2.33
CA VAL A 78 -1.44 26.31 -1.71
C VAL A 78 -2.38 26.70 -0.57
N SER A 79 -2.64 28.00 -0.40
CA SER A 79 -3.54 28.52 0.62
C SER A 79 -5.01 28.49 0.17
N ASP A 80 -5.91 28.75 1.11
CA ASP A 80 -7.35 28.77 0.84
C ASP A 80 -7.77 29.96 -0.04
N LYS A 81 -6.95 31.02 -0.09
CA LYS A 81 -7.15 32.17 -0.99
C LYS A 81 -7.19 31.77 -2.47
N MET A 82 -6.52 30.67 -2.85
CA MET A 82 -6.61 30.15 -4.21
C MET A 82 -8.02 29.66 -4.56
N PHE A 83 -8.75 29.11 -3.59
CA PHE A 83 -10.14 28.70 -3.80
C PHE A 83 -11.09 29.90 -3.84
N GLU A 84 -10.81 30.95 -3.07
CA GLU A 84 -11.58 32.20 -3.12
C GLU A 84 -11.44 32.90 -4.48
N GLN A 85 -10.23 32.90 -5.06
CA GLN A 85 -9.94 33.59 -6.32
C GLN A 85 -10.28 32.76 -7.57
N PHE A 86 -10.03 31.45 -7.53
CA PHE A 86 -10.15 30.57 -8.70
C PHE A 86 -11.26 29.51 -8.57
N GLY A 87 -12.03 29.52 -7.46
CA GLY A 87 -13.04 28.50 -7.21
C GLY A 87 -12.43 27.10 -7.16
N GLY A 88 -13.03 26.14 -7.86
CA GLY A 88 -12.53 24.76 -7.94
C GLY A 88 -11.12 24.62 -8.52
N ASP A 89 -10.70 25.56 -9.38
CA ASP A 89 -9.37 25.57 -10.00
C ASP A 89 -8.27 26.05 -9.04
N GLY A 90 -8.64 26.49 -7.84
CA GLY A 90 -7.70 26.78 -6.74
C GLY A 90 -6.94 25.55 -6.23
N PHE A 91 -7.37 24.34 -6.62
CA PHE A 91 -6.62 23.10 -6.40
C PHE A 91 -5.56 22.88 -7.49
N VAL A 92 -4.39 23.50 -7.33
CA VAL A 92 -3.27 23.26 -8.25
C VAL A 92 -2.62 21.91 -7.96
N PHE A 93 -2.92 20.90 -8.79
CA PHE A 93 -2.40 19.54 -8.66
C PHE A 93 -0.88 19.49 -8.49
N ALA A 94 -0.15 20.26 -9.30
CA ALA A 94 1.31 20.27 -9.29
C ALA A 94 1.92 20.71 -7.95
N PHE A 95 1.23 21.57 -7.18
CA PHE A 95 1.74 22.07 -5.90
C PHE A 95 1.16 21.32 -4.70
N ARG A 96 -0.02 20.71 -4.83
CA ARG A 96 -0.69 20.01 -3.73
C ARG A 96 -0.42 18.50 -3.71
N VAL A 97 -0.14 17.89 -4.86
CA VAL A 97 0.01 16.42 -4.98
C VAL A 97 1.47 16.01 -5.19
N LEU A 98 2.17 16.60 -6.17
CA LEU A 98 3.54 16.18 -6.50
C LEU A 98 4.54 16.33 -5.35
N PRO A 99 4.53 17.42 -4.56
CA PRO A 99 5.49 17.58 -3.46
C PRO A 99 5.28 16.57 -2.33
N VAL A 100 4.05 16.05 -2.16
CA VAL A 100 3.76 14.98 -1.18
C VAL A 100 4.54 13.72 -1.54
N ILE A 101 4.68 13.41 -2.84
CA ILE A 101 5.49 12.28 -3.32
C ILE A 101 6.95 12.47 -2.90
N ILE A 102 7.52 13.66 -3.10
CA ILE A 102 8.91 13.98 -2.73
C ILE A 102 9.13 13.80 -1.22
N PHE A 103 8.21 14.31 -0.40
CA PHE A 103 8.26 14.15 1.05
C PHE A 103 8.18 12.68 1.48
N PHE A 104 7.27 11.89 0.91
CA PHE A 104 7.17 10.47 1.24
C PHE A 104 8.38 9.68 0.76
N SER A 105 8.92 9.95 -0.42
CA SER A 105 10.13 9.29 -0.91
C SER A 105 11.33 9.55 0.01
N SER A 106 11.51 10.79 0.50
CA SER A 106 12.59 11.10 1.44
C SER A 106 12.36 10.45 2.80
N LEU A 107 11.12 10.45 3.31
CA LEU A 107 10.77 9.78 4.56
C LEU A 107 11.03 8.28 4.49
N ILE A 108 10.58 7.60 3.43
CA ILE A 108 10.82 6.18 3.21
C ILE A 108 12.32 5.92 3.12
N SER A 109 13.09 6.74 2.40
CA SER A 109 14.55 6.62 2.35
C SER A 109 15.19 6.69 3.74
N VAL A 110 14.74 7.60 4.60
CA VAL A 110 15.18 7.67 6.01
C VAL A 110 14.81 6.40 6.78
N LEU A 111 13.59 5.88 6.62
CA LEU A 111 13.15 4.65 7.30
C LEU A 111 13.94 3.41 6.83
N TYR A 112 14.39 3.38 5.58
CA TYR A 112 15.33 2.37 5.08
C TYR A 112 16.72 2.55 5.67
N TYR A 113 17.23 3.78 5.73
CA TYR A 113 18.54 4.05 6.34
C TYR A 113 18.57 3.64 7.82
N LEU A 114 17.48 3.89 8.55
CA LEU A 114 17.32 3.51 9.96
C LEU A 114 17.06 2.01 10.19
N GLY A 115 16.83 1.21 9.15
CA GLY A 115 16.57 -0.23 9.28
C GLY A 115 15.12 -0.61 9.58
N ILE A 116 14.20 0.36 9.72
CA ILE A 116 12.80 0.12 10.12
C ILE A 116 12.05 -0.62 9.00
N MET A 117 12.23 -0.19 7.75
CA MET A 117 11.57 -0.83 6.61
C MET A 117 12.02 -2.28 6.45
N GLN A 118 13.31 -2.56 6.59
CA GLN A 118 13.87 -3.91 6.51
C GLN A 118 13.30 -4.80 7.61
N TRP A 119 13.11 -4.28 8.82
CA TRP A 119 12.50 -5.02 9.92
C TRP A 119 11.03 -5.40 9.62
N VAL A 120 10.21 -4.43 9.19
CA VAL A 120 8.80 -4.65 8.82
C VAL A 120 8.68 -5.65 7.67
N ILE A 121 9.46 -5.46 6.60
CA ILE A 121 9.43 -6.31 5.40
C ILE A 121 9.85 -7.74 5.73
N ARG A 122 10.88 -7.93 6.56
CA ARG A 122 11.31 -9.27 6.98
C ARG A 122 10.26 -9.98 7.84
N LEU A 123 9.60 -9.26 8.73
CA LEU A 123 8.56 -9.81 9.59
C LEU A 123 7.36 -10.29 8.76
N MET A 124 6.83 -9.41 7.92
CA MET A 124 5.66 -9.71 7.09
C MET A 124 5.98 -10.73 5.99
N GLY A 125 7.13 -10.61 5.32
CA GLY A 125 7.56 -11.55 4.28
C GLY A 125 7.85 -12.94 4.84
N GLY A 126 8.42 -13.02 6.05
CA GLY A 126 8.62 -14.30 6.76
C GLY A 126 7.29 -14.96 7.14
N ALA A 127 6.31 -14.18 7.60
CA ALA A 127 4.97 -14.68 7.89
C ALA A 127 4.28 -15.21 6.62
N LEU A 128 4.33 -14.48 5.51
CA LEU A 128 3.77 -14.92 4.23
C LEU A 128 4.46 -16.18 3.72
N GLN A 129 5.80 -16.24 3.80
CA GLN A 129 6.57 -17.41 3.39
C GLN A 129 6.13 -18.66 4.17
N LEU A 130 5.97 -18.54 5.49
CA LEU A 130 5.59 -19.66 6.35
C LEU A 130 4.19 -20.18 6.02
N ILE A 131 3.23 -19.27 5.79
CA ILE A 131 1.83 -19.64 5.52
C ILE A 131 1.71 -20.23 4.11
N LEU A 132 2.25 -19.54 3.10
CA LEU A 132 2.04 -19.84 1.69
C LEU A 132 3.02 -20.87 1.11
N GLY A 133 4.17 -21.10 1.76
CA GLY A 133 5.23 -21.99 1.26
C GLY A 133 5.93 -21.46 0.00
N THR A 134 5.87 -20.16 -0.24
CA THR A 134 6.57 -19.46 -1.34
C THR A 134 8.06 -19.31 -1.04
N SER A 135 8.86 -18.91 -2.03
CA SER A 135 10.28 -18.65 -1.78
C SER A 135 10.47 -17.41 -0.89
N ARG A 136 11.60 -17.36 -0.18
CA ARG A 136 11.92 -16.22 0.70
C ARG A 136 12.01 -14.91 -0.09
N THR A 137 12.64 -14.93 -1.26
CA THR A 137 12.81 -13.77 -2.14
C THR A 137 11.49 -13.26 -2.68
N GLU A 138 10.60 -14.14 -3.15
CA GLU A 138 9.27 -13.74 -3.62
C GLU A 138 8.43 -13.14 -2.48
N SER A 139 8.48 -13.74 -1.29
CA SER A 139 7.67 -13.29 -0.15
C SER A 139 8.14 -11.94 0.39
N LEU A 140 9.46 -11.70 0.41
CA LEU A 140 10.04 -10.42 0.76
C LEU A 140 9.71 -9.35 -0.30
N SER A 141 9.83 -9.67 -1.59
CA SER A 141 9.50 -8.73 -2.67
C SER A 141 8.00 -8.38 -2.67
N ALA A 142 7.11 -9.38 -2.48
CA ALA A 142 5.67 -9.15 -2.38
C ALA A 142 5.31 -8.22 -1.21
N THR A 143 6.01 -8.36 -0.09
CA THR A 143 5.82 -7.51 1.10
C THR A 143 6.38 -6.11 0.89
N ALA A 144 7.55 -5.97 0.27
CA ALA A 144 8.15 -4.67 -0.01
C ALA A 144 7.23 -3.82 -0.92
N ASN A 145 6.58 -4.45 -1.90
CA ASN A 145 5.62 -3.78 -2.79
C ASN A 145 4.39 -3.17 -2.08
N ILE A 146 4.16 -3.48 -0.79
CA ILE A 146 3.11 -2.79 0.01
C ILE A 146 3.52 -1.34 0.29
N PHE A 147 4.82 -1.04 0.39
CA PHE A 147 5.34 0.23 0.85
C PHE A 147 6.15 1.00 -0.20
N VAL A 148 6.82 0.30 -1.11
CA VAL A 148 7.68 0.89 -2.14
C VAL A 148 7.25 0.53 -3.54
N GLY A 149 7.70 1.33 -4.50
CA GLY A 149 7.37 1.13 -5.91
C GLY A 149 7.93 -0.17 -6.49
N GLN A 150 7.40 -0.59 -7.64
CA GLN A 150 7.78 -1.83 -8.33
C GLN A 150 9.27 -1.89 -8.71
N THR A 151 9.93 -0.74 -8.85
CA THR A 151 11.37 -0.63 -9.14
C THR A 151 12.25 -0.72 -7.89
N GLU A 152 11.69 -0.47 -6.71
CA GLU A 152 12.42 -0.40 -5.43
C GLU A 152 12.22 -1.69 -4.61
N ALA A 153 11.06 -2.34 -4.74
CA ALA A 153 10.73 -3.57 -4.04
C ALA A 153 11.69 -4.75 -4.29
N PRO A 154 12.32 -4.93 -5.47
CA PRO A 154 13.30 -6.00 -5.69
C PRO A 154 14.69 -5.74 -5.11
N LEU A 155 14.98 -4.53 -4.63
CA LEU A 155 16.30 -4.15 -4.10
C LEU A 155 16.53 -4.57 -2.63
N VAL A 156 15.53 -5.17 -2.00
CA VAL A 156 15.53 -5.57 -0.57
C VAL A 156 16.13 -6.94 -0.31
#